data_AF-A0A3D6EC86-F1
#
_entry.id   AF-A0A3D6EC86-F1
#
_cell.length_a   1.000
_cell.length_b   1.000
_cell.length_c   1.000
_cell.angle_alpha   90.00
_cell.angle_beta   90.00
_cell.angle_gamma   90.00
#
_symmetry.space_group_name_H-M   'P 1'
#
loop_
_entity.id
_entity.type
_entity.pdbx_description
1 polymer ?
#
loop_
_entity_poly.entity_id
_entity_poly.type
_entity_poly.pdbx_seq_one_letter_code
_entity_poly.pdbx_strand_id
1 'polypeptide(L)'
;MLGKEIKFPSNLQSLTNDGPLASRRDSNAILIYYYDGNECTSCNIANLNNIINIYQSPNLSIIPIFSINDDEHYLNLTTLLNNNSIKTIAYIDINKDFIRKNSFIPKDSKFHTFLLNKQNKIVYVGNPLASDKAWALFTEILEII
;
A
#
# COMPACT_ATOMS: atom_id res chain seq x y z
N MET A 1 -16.17 0.97 -2.59
CA MET A 1 -14.79 1.54 -2.55
C MET A 1 -14.45 2.32 -3.80
N LEU A 2 -14.66 1.77 -5.00
CA LEU A 2 -14.39 2.47 -6.26
C LEU A 2 -14.95 3.90 -6.29
N GLY A 3 -14.18 4.83 -6.86
CA GLY A 3 -14.48 6.25 -6.97
C GLY A 3 -14.32 7.06 -5.68
N LYS A 4 -14.15 6.42 -4.53
CA LYS A 4 -13.85 7.11 -3.27
C LYS A 4 -12.42 7.66 -3.29
N GLU A 5 -12.26 8.87 -2.79
CA GLU A 5 -10.96 9.51 -2.59
C GLU A 5 -10.31 9.03 -1.29
N ILE A 6 -9.03 8.68 -1.35
CA ILE A 6 -8.23 8.35 -0.17
C ILE A 6 -7.67 9.62 0.48
N LYS A 7 -7.88 9.72 1.79
CA LYS A 7 -7.33 10.77 2.64
C LYS A 7 -6.11 10.25 3.39
N PHE A 8 -4.94 10.77 3.06
CA PHE A 8 -3.69 10.42 3.75
C PHE A 8 -3.56 11.18 5.08
N PRO A 9 -3.23 10.51 6.18
CA PRO A 9 -2.82 11.18 7.42
C PRO A 9 -1.48 11.90 7.25
N SER A 10 -1.33 13.07 7.87
CA SER A 10 -0.07 13.82 7.89
C SER A 10 0.95 13.25 8.87
N ASN A 11 0.54 12.33 9.75
CA ASN A 11 1.34 11.71 10.79
C ASN A 11 1.83 10.29 10.42
N LEU A 12 1.72 9.89 9.16
CA LEU A 12 2.36 8.66 8.68
C LEU A 12 3.89 8.81 8.78
N GLN A 13 4.53 7.84 9.43
CA GLN A 13 5.98 7.85 9.63
C GLN A 13 6.66 7.06 8.51
N SER A 14 7.61 7.67 7.81
CA SER A 14 8.40 6.96 6.79
C SER A 14 9.41 6.03 7.46
N LEU A 15 9.48 4.78 7.00
CA LEU A 15 10.49 3.82 7.43
C LEU A 15 11.81 3.96 6.68
N THR A 16 11.80 4.59 5.51
CA THR A 16 13.01 4.92 4.77
C THR A 16 13.25 6.42 4.85
N ASN A 17 14.53 6.84 4.86
CA ASN A 17 14.94 8.26 4.95
C ASN A 17 14.62 9.09 3.69
N ASP A 18 13.68 8.61 2.86
CA ASP A 18 13.48 9.03 1.48
C ASP A 18 12.51 10.22 1.30
N GLY A 19 12.21 10.94 2.39
CA GLY A 19 11.42 12.16 2.38
C GLY A 19 9.90 11.98 2.54
N PRO A 20 9.14 13.10 2.57
CA PRO A 20 7.70 13.09 2.86
C PRO A 20 6.85 12.53 1.71
N LEU A 21 5.69 11.91 2.02
CA LEU A 21 4.70 11.39 1.05
C LEU A 21 4.37 12.34 -0.11
N ALA A 22 4.39 13.64 0.15
CA ALA A 22 4.00 14.67 -0.82
C ALA A 22 4.94 14.75 -2.03
N SER A 23 6.23 14.41 -1.89
CA SER A 23 7.21 14.50 -2.98
C SER A 23 7.13 13.36 -4.00
N ARG A 24 6.25 12.37 -3.80
CA ARG A 24 6.15 11.17 -4.65
C ARG A 24 4.80 11.01 -5.36
N ARG A 25 4.03 12.08 -5.42
CA ARG A 25 2.84 12.19 -6.29
C ARG A 25 3.18 12.52 -7.75
N ASP A 26 4.46 12.43 -8.13
CA ASP A 26 4.90 12.65 -9.51
C ASP A 26 4.50 11.48 -10.43
N SER A 27 4.18 10.31 -9.87
CA SER A 27 3.58 9.20 -10.61
C SER A 27 2.12 9.47 -10.97
N ASN A 28 1.70 8.99 -12.14
CA ASN A 28 0.30 9.10 -12.57
C ASN A 28 -0.63 8.23 -11.73
N ALA A 29 -0.11 7.12 -11.20
CA ALA A 29 -0.85 6.15 -10.42
C ALA A 29 -0.12 5.76 -9.13
N ILE A 30 -0.89 5.42 -8.10
CA ILE A 30 -0.38 4.96 -6.80
C ILE A 30 -1.09 3.67 -6.42
N LEU A 31 -0.35 2.57 -6.30
CA LEU A 31 -0.85 1.33 -5.70
C LEU A 31 -0.65 1.41 -4.18
N ILE A 32 -1.75 1.47 -3.44
CA ILE A 32 -1.72 1.35 -1.98
C ILE A 32 -1.75 -0.12 -1.61
N TYR A 33 -0.84 -0.50 -0.73
CA TYR A 33 -0.84 -1.78 -0.02
C TYR A 33 -1.01 -1.49 1.46
N TYR A 34 -2.22 -1.66 1.98
CA TYR A 34 -2.54 -1.46 3.39
C TYR A 34 -2.43 -2.78 4.15
N TYR A 35 -1.79 -2.76 5.31
CA TYR A 35 -1.75 -3.88 6.24
C TYR A 35 -2.26 -3.39 7.60
N ASP A 36 -3.32 -4.01 8.10
CA ASP A 36 -4.04 -3.56 9.30
C ASP A 36 -3.42 -4.08 10.62
N GLY A 37 -2.41 -4.94 10.52
CA GLY A 37 -1.71 -5.56 11.64
C GLY A 37 -2.33 -6.86 12.17
N ASN A 38 -3.48 -7.32 11.65
CA ASN A 38 -4.19 -8.47 12.22
C ASN A 38 -3.84 -9.81 11.55
N GLU A 39 -3.17 -9.77 10.39
CA GLU A 39 -2.75 -10.96 9.66
C GLU A 39 -1.26 -11.28 9.87
N CYS A 40 -0.80 -12.42 9.33
CA CYS A 40 0.60 -12.80 9.31
C CYS A 40 1.51 -11.71 8.70
N THR A 41 2.38 -11.10 9.52
CA THR A 41 3.28 -10.01 9.10
C THR A 41 4.26 -10.46 8.02
N SER A 42 4.91 -11.62 8.21
CA SER A 42 5.89 -12.16 7.24
C SER A 42 5.24 -12.52 5.90
N CYS A 43 4.02 -13.06 5.93
CA CYS A 43 3.25 -13.37 4.73
C CYS A 43 2.89 -12.11 3.94
N ASN A 44 2.49 -11.04 4.64
CA ASN A 44 2.18 -9.74 4.02
C ASN A 44 3.43 -9.10 3.39
N ILE A 45 4.58 -9.15 4.07
CA ILE A 45 5.84 -8.65 3.51
C ILE A 45 6.28 -9.45 2.27
N ALA A 46 6.13 -10.78 2.30
CA ALA A 46 6.42 -11.62 1.13
C ALA A 46 5.51 -11.28 -0.06
N ASN A 47 4.20 -11.09 0.18
CA ASN A 47 3.26 -10.66 -0.85
C ASN A 47 3.59 -9.29 -1.42
N LEU A 48 3.91 -8.32 -0.56
CA LEU A 48 4.34 -7.00 -0.97
C LEU A 48 5.61 -7.07 -1.85
N ASN A 49 6.60 -7.87 -1.46
CA ASN A 49 7.81 -8.08 -2.25
C ASN A 49 7.50 -8.63 -3.65
N ASN A 50 6.59 -9.59 -3.76
CA ASN A 50 6.15 -10.11 -5.06
C ASN A 50 5.54 -9.01 -5.92
N ILE A 51 4.67 -8.16 -5.35
CA ILE A 51 4.08 -7.01 -6.03
C ILE A 51 5.17 -6.04 -6.50
N ILE A 52 6.10 -5.63 -5.62
CA ILE A 52 7.19 -4.71 -5.96
C ILE A 52 8.09 -5.26 -7.07
N ASN A 53 8.43 -6.54 -7.00
CA ASN A 53 9.33 -7.16 -7.97
C ASN A 53 8.71 -7.30 -9.36
N ILE A 54 7.39 -7.52 -9.41
CA ILE A 54 6.66 -7.67 -10.67
C ILE A 54 6.31 -6.31 -11.28
N TYR A 55 5.97 -5.32 -10.45
CA TYR A 55 5.57 -3.99 -10.91
C TYR A 55 6.72 -3.00 -10.87
N GLN A 56 7.45 -2.93 -11.97
CA GLN A 56 8.48 -1.92 -12.22
C GLN A 56 8.06 -1.03 -13.38
N SER A 57 7.25 -0.01 -13.08
CA SER A 57 6.83 1.00 -14.07
C SER A 57 7.16 2.40 -13.55
N PRO A 58 7.75 3.29 -14.37
CA PRO A 58 8.01 4.67 -13.96
C PRO A 58 6.73 5.45 -13.67
N ASN A 59 5.57 4.99 -14.19
CA ASN A 59 4.28 5.66 -14.03
C ASN A 59 3.51 5.20 -12.78
N LEU A 60 4.02 4.19 -12.06
CA LEU A 60 3.38 3.61 -10.89
C LEU A 60 4.27 3.75 -9.65
N SER A 61 3.75 4.41 -8.62
CA SER A 61 4.31 4.34 -7.27
C SER A 61 3.60 3.26 -6.45
N ILE A 62 4.34 2.46 -5.68
CA ILE A 62 3.78 1.50 -4.73
C ILE A 62 4.04 2.03 -3.33
N ILE A 63 2.97 2.26 -2.57
CA ILE A 63 3.02 2.83 -1.22
C ILE A 63 2.40 1.85 -0.22
N PRO A 64 3.23 1.10 0.50
CA PRO A 64 2.81 0.31 1.65
C PRO A 64 2.51 1.20 2.86
N ILE A 65 1.40 0.92 3.54
CA ILE A 65 1.03 1.54 4.82
C ILE A 65 0.75 0.43 5.82
N PHE A 66 1.55 0.36 6.88
CA PHE A 66 1.45 -0.64 7.93
C PHE A 66 0.88 -0.03 9.20
N SER A 67 -0.30 -0.49 9.63
CA SER A 67 -0.83 -0.17 10.95
C SER A 67 -0.12 -1.00 12.03
N ILE A 68 0.18 -0.35 13.15
CA ILE A 68 0.85 -0.98 14.30
C ILE A 68 -0.19 -1.33 15.36
N ASN A 69 0.02 -2.47 16.01
CA ASN A 69 -0.84 -2.91 17.11
C ASN A 69 -0.22 -2.59 18.46
N ASP A 70 1.07 -2.88 18.60
CA ASP A 70 1.88 -2.69 19.80
C ASP A 70 3.37 -2.60 19.41
N ASP A 71 4.22 -2.37 20.42
CA ASP A 71 5.67 -2.20 20.25
C ASP A 71 6.37 -3.49 19.76
N GLU A 72 5.86 -4.67 20.14
CA GLU A 72 6.39 -5.96 19.70
C GLU A 72 6.13 -6.15 18.19
N HIS A 73 4.91 -5.86 17.74
CA HIS A 73 4.55 -5.89 16.33
C HIS A 73 5.38 -4.88 15.52
N TYR A 74 5.61 -3.67 16.04
CA TYR A 74 6.50 -2.70 15.41
C TYR A 74 7.93 -3.25 15.23
N LEU A 75 8.50 -3.85 16.27
CA LEU A 75 9.85 -4.41 16.22
C LEU A 75 9.94 -5.58 15.22
N ASN A 76 8.94 -6.46 15.22
CA ASN A 76 8.87 -7.58 14.28
C ASN A 76 8.77 -7.09 12.82
N LEU A 77 7.83 -6.18 12.55
CA LEU A 77 7.61 -5.61 11.22
C LEU A 77 8.89 -4.94 10.69
N THR A 78 9.50 -4.07 11.47
CA THR A 78 10.71 -3.33 11.04
C THR A 78 11.89 -4.26 10.82
N THR A 79 12.08 -5.28 11.67
CA THR A 79 13.10 -6.32 11.48
C THR A 79 12.88 -7.08 10.18
N LEU A 80 11.65 -7.51 9.89
CA LEU A 80 11.33 -8.23 8.66
C LEU A 80 11.51 -7.36 7.42
N LEU A 81 11.09 -6.09 7.44
CA LEU A 81 11.28 -5.16 6.32
C LEU A 81 12.77 -4.96 6.01
N ASN A 82 13.60 -4.80 7.05
CA ASN A 82 15.06 -4.67 6.90
C ASN A 82 15.68 -5.94 6.30
N ASN A 83 15.35 -7.11 6.86
CA ASN A 83 15.90 -8.39 6.39
C ASN A 83 15.49 -8.73 4.96
N ASN A 84 14.31 -8.29 4.53
CA ASN A 84 13.78 -8.54 3.18
C ASN A 84 14.23 -7.49 2.14
N SER A 85 15.03 -6.48 2.53
CA SER A 85 15.56 -5.45 1.62
C SER A 85 14.48 -4.81 0.73
N ILE A 86 13.36 -4.44 1.33
CA ILE A 86 12.20 -3.87 0.63
C ILE A 86 12.62 -2.62 -0.14
N LYS A 87 12.48 -2.66 -1.47
CA LYS A 87 12.97 -1.61 -2.39
C LYS A 87 11.94 -0.49 -2.64
N THR A 88 11.07 -0.22 -1.67
CA THR A 88 10.11 0.89 -1.74
C THR A 88 10.02 1.60 -0.39
N ILE A 89 9.53 2.84 -0.39
CA ILE A 89 9.21 3.53 0.86
C ILE A 89 8.00 2.86 1.48
N ALA A 90 8.14 2.41 2.73
CA ALA A 90 7.05 1.97 3.57
C ALA A 90 6.66 3.05 4.59
N TYR A 91 5.38 3.15 4.92
CA TYR A 91 4.87 4.03 5.97
C TYR A 91 4.29 3.26 7.14
N ILE A 92 4.51 3.79 8.33
CA ILE A 92 3.93 3.32 9.58
C ILE A 92 2.80 4.24 10.01
N ASP A 93 1.66 3.64 10.33
CA ASP A 93 0.48 4.29 10.91
C ASP A 93 0.29 3.82 12.36
N ILE A 94 1.09 4.40 13.27
CA ILE A 94 1.03 4.08 14.70
C ILE A 94 -0.37 4.33 15.26
N ASN A 95 -0.98 5.44 14.85
CA ASN A 95 -2.25 5.86 15.41
C ASN A 95 -3.44 5.16 14.76
N LYS A 96 -3.28 4.40 13.67
CA LYS A 96 -4.39 3.88 12.84
C LYS A 96 -5.27 4.99 12.24
N ASP A 97 -4.69 6.15 11.94
CA ASP A 97 -5.41 7.30 11.39
C ASP A 97 -5.82 7.07 9.93
N PHE A 98 -5.08 6.26 9.18
CA PHE A 98 -5.37 5.97 7.78
C PHE A 98 -6.74 5.33 7.63
N ILE A 99 -6.99 4.25 8.37
CA ILE A 99 -8.28 3.54 8.28
C ILE A 99 -9.42 4.36 8.88
N ARG A 100 -9.18 5.14 9.95
CA ARG A 100 -10.19 6.04 10.52
C ARG A 100 -10.65 7.11 9.53
N LYS A 101 -9.72 7.73 8.81
CA LYS A 101 -10.03 8.75 7.79
C LYS A 101 -10.69 8.16 6.55
N ASN A 102 -10.49 6.86 6.30
CA ASN A 102 -10.99 6.12 5.15
C ASN A 102 -11.90 4.96 5.59
N SER A 103 -12.84 5.23 6.50
CA SER A 103 -13.70 4.22 7.14
C SER A 103 -14.62 3.42 6.18
N PHE A 104 -14.66 3.81 4.91
CA PHE A 104 -15.34 3.06 3.84
C PHE A 104 -14.53 1.85 3.34
N ILE A 105 -13.27 1.70 3.74
CA ILE A 105 -12.45 0.52 3.44
C ILE A 105 -12.95 -0.64 4.34
N PRO A 106 -13.38 -1.78 3.76
CA PRO A 106 -13.81 -2.93 4.53
C PRO A 106 -12.69 -3.51 5.41
N LYS A 107 -13.05 -4.18 6.50
CA LYS A 107 -12.09 -4.87 7.38
C LYS A 107 -11.43 -6.09 6.72
N ASP A 108 -12.09 -6.68 5.72
CA ASP A 108 -11.58 -7.84 5.00
C ASP A 108 -10.34 -7.44 4.16
N SER A 109 -9.22 -8.10 4.43
CA SER A 109 -7.89 -7.78 3.87
C SER A 109 -7.81 -7.90 2.36
N LYS A 110 -8.72 -8.65 1.73
CA LYS A 110 -8.79 -8.74 0.26
C LYS A 110 -9.06 -7.38 -0.41
N PHE A 111 -9.55 -6.40 0.35
CA PHE A 111 -9.81 -5.03 -0.11
C PHE A 111 -8.69 -4.04 0.26
N HIS A 112 -7.60 -4.50 0.90
CA HIS A 112 -6.55 -3.63 1.41
C HIS A 112 -5.43 -3.35 0.38
N THR A 113 -5.58 -3.85 -0.84
CA THR A 113 -4.76 -3.41 -1.98
C THR A 113 -5.65 -2.68 -2.97
N PHE A 114 -5.26 -1.48 -3.40
CA PHE A 114 -6.06 -0.68 -4.34
C PHE A 114 -5.23 0.36 -5.10
N LEU A 115 -5.59 0.57 -6.36
CA LEU A 115 -4.93 1.55 -7.24
C LEU A 115 -5.67 2.88 -7.17
N LEU A 116 -4.90 3.96 -7.07
CA LEU A 116 -5.36 5.34 -7.11
C LEU A 116 -4.93 6.01 -8.41
N ASN A 117 -5.79 6.87 -8.92
CA ASN A 117 -5.43 7.83 -9.97
C ASN A 117 -4.81 9.11 -9.36
N LYS A 118 -4.44 10.08 -10.23
CA LYS A 118 -3.89 11.39 -9.83
C LYS A 118 -4.72 12.19 -8.83
N GLN A 119 -6.04 11.96 -8.76
CA GLN A 119 -6.93 12.63 -7.81
C GLN A 119 -7.12 11.83 -6.51
N ASN A 120 -6.26 10.84 -6.24
CA ASN A 120 -6.35 9.89 -5.12
C ASN A 120 -7.66 9.10 -5.08
N LYS A 121 -8.37 8.97 -6.21
CA LYS A 121 -9.60 8.18 -6.29
C LYS A 121 -9.27 6.73 -6.59
N ILE A 122 -9.94 5.82 -5.89
CA ILE A 122 -9.79 4.38 -6.09
C ILE A 122 -10.38 3.98 -7.43
N VAL A 123 -9.54 3.41 -8.31
CA VAL A 123 -9.92 2.92 -9.65
C VAL A 123 -9.85 1.40 -9.77
N TYR A 124 -9.11 0.73 -8.88
CA TYR A 124 -9.03 -0.73 -8.80
C TYR A 124 -8.91 -1.17 -7.34
N VAL A 125 -9.45 -2.35 -7.01
CA VAL A 125 -9.39 -2.95 -5.66
C VAL A 125 -9.10 -4.45 -5.77
N GLY A 126 -8.19 -4.94 -4.96
CA GLY A 126 -7.78 -6.34 -4.88
C GLY A 126 -6.27 -6.51 -5.03
N ASN A 127 -5.77 -7.71 -4.74
CA ASN A 127 -4.39 -8.07 -5.06
C ASN A 127 -4.31 -8.36 -6.58
N PRO A 128 -3.53 -7.61 -7.36
CA PRO A 128 -3.38 -7.85 -8.79
C PRO A 128 -2.81 -9.23 -9.14
N LEU A 129 -2.06 -9.84 -8.22
CA LEU A 129 -1.45 -11.16 -8.39
C LEU A 129 -2.37 -12.32 -7.98
N ALA A 130 -3.63 -12.05 -7.62
CA ALA A 130 -4.56 -13.08 -7.16
C ALA A 130 -4.98 -14.06 -8.28
N SER A 131 -4.94 -13.62 -9.54
CA SER A 131 -5.23 -14.45 -10.73
C SER A 131 -4.84 -13.71 -12.02
N ASP A 132 -4.74 -14.43 -13.13
CA ASP A 132 -4.51 -13.85 -14.46
C ASP A 132 -5.57 -12.79 -14.84
N LYS A 133 -6.82 -13.01 -14.42
CA LYS A 133 -7.91 -12.04 -14.64
C LYS A 133 -7.71 -10.76 -13.83
N ALA A 134 -7.26 -10.89 -12.58
CA ALA A 134 -6.96 -9.74 -11.73
C ALA A 134 -5.78 -8.94 -12.27
N TRP A 135 -4.76 -9.65 -12.78
CA TRP A 135 -3.60 -9.06 -13.43
C TRP A 135 -4.01 -8.27 -14.68
N ALA A 136 -4.74 -8.90 -15.60
CA ALA A 136 -5.16 -8.28 -16.86
C ALA A 136 -5.98 -7.00 -16.63
N LEU A 137 -6.94 -7.05 -15.69
CA LEU A 137 -7.75 -5.88 -15.34
C LEU A 137 -6.90 -4.76 -14.71
N PHE A 138 -5.97 -5.11 -13.83
CA PHE A 138 -5.07 -4.13 -13.21
C PHE A 138 -4.23 -3.41 -14.26
N THR A 139 -3.63 -4.14 -15.20
CA THR A 139 -2.78 -3.56 -16.25
C THR A 139 -3.59 -2.69 -17.22
N GLU A 140 -4.78 -3.13 -17.61
CA GLU A 140 -5.67 -2.34 -18.47
C GLU A 140 -6.03 -1.00 -17.83
N ILE A 141 -6.35 -0.98 -16.54
CA ILE A 141 -6.66 0.24 -15.80
C ILE A 141 -5.40 1.12 -15.67
N LEU A 142 -4.24 0.54 -15.40
CA LEU A 142 -3.00 1.29 -15.22
C LEU A 142 -2.54 2.01 -16.51
N GLU A 143 -2.82 1.43 -17.68
CA GLU A 143 -2.45 2.02 -18.98
C GLU A 143 -3.28 3.27 -19.35
N ILE A 144 -4.47 3.43 -18.78
CA ILE A 144 -5.42 4.49 -19.15
C ILE A 144 -5.52 5.63 -18.12
N ILE A 145 -4.76 5.58 -17.00
CA ILE A 145 -4.82 6.59 -15.91
C ILE A 145 -3.56 7.46 -15.77
#